data_AF-A0A349GT29-F1
#
_entry.id   AF-A0A349GT29-F1
#
_cell.length_a   1.000
_cell.length_b   1.000
_cell.length_c   1.000
_cell.angle_alpha   90.00
_cell.angle_beta   90.00
_cell.angle_gamma   90.00
#
_symmetry.space_group_name_H-M   'P 1'
#
loop_
_entity.id
_entity.type
_entity.pdbx_description
1 polymer ?
#
loop_
_entity_poly.entity_id
_entity_poly.type
_entity_poly.pdbx_seq_one_letter_code
_entity_poly.pdbx_strand_id
1 'polypeptide(L)' 'MKVAIIFGSKSDIDVMKGAANCLREFGIEFEAHVLSAHRVPEKLVETIKRLEIEDTQAII' A
#
# COMPACT_ATOMS: atom_id res chain seq x y z
N MET A 1 1.02 8.91 -11.95
CA MET A 1 0.38 8.84 -10.64
C MET A 1 0.78 7.56 -9.96
N LYS A 2 1.31 7.65 -8.75
CA LYS A 2 1.81 6.51 -7.97
C LYS A 2 0.97 6.33 -6.71
N VAL A 3 0.48 5.12 -6.47
CA VAL A 3 -0.36 4.76 -5.33
C VAL A 3 0.30 3.66 -4.51
N ALA A 4 0.11 3.66 -3.19
CA ALA A 4 0.47 2.53 -2.34
C ALA A 4 -0.78 1.86 -1.79
N ILE A 5 -0.75 0.54 -1.65
CA ILE A 5 -1.77 -0.25 -0.94
C ILE A 5 -1.13 -0.81 0.33
N ILE A 6 -1.70 -0.56 1.50
CA ILE A 6 -1.20 -1.05 2.78
C ILE A 6 -2.28 -1.85 3.49
N PHE A 7 -1.96 -3.07 3.93
CA PHE A 7 -2.88 -3.88 4.72
C PHE A 7 -2.15 -4.66 5.82
N GLY A 8 -2.87 -5.03 6.88
CA GLY A 8 -2.26 -5.47 8.15
C GLY A 8 -1.78 -6.92 8.16
N SER A 9 -2.33 -7.76 7.28
CA SER A 9 -2.12 -9.20 7.28
C SER A 9 -2.18 -9.81 5.88
N LYS A 10 -1.50 -10.94 5.68
CA LYS A 10 -1.61 -11.73 4.45
C LYS A 10 -3.04 -12.22 4.20
N SER A 11 -3.86 -12.35 5.24
CA SER A 11 -5.28 -12.68 5.12
C SER A 11 -6.08 -11.63 4.34
N ASP A 12 -5.59 -10.39 4.28
CA ASP A 12 -6.31 -9.27 3.66
C ASP A 12 -6.07 -9.22 2.14
N ILE A 13 -5.15 -10.03 1.60
CA ILE A 13 -4.78 -10.03 0.18
C ILE A 13 -6.02 -10.18 -0.70
N ASP A 14 -6.92 -11.12 -0.37
CA ASP A 14 -8.10 -11.37 -1.19
C ASP A 14 -9.09 -10.20 -1.19
N VAL A 15 -9.21 -9.49 -0.06
CA VAL A 15 -10.03 -8.28 0.06
C VAL A 15 -9.43 -7.13 -0.74
N MET A 16 -8.11 -6.95 -0.64
CA MET A 16 -7.39 -5.83 -1.28
C MET A 16 -7.17 -6.01 -2.79
N LYS A 17 -7.44 -7.20 -3.35
CA LYS A 17 -7.39 -7.44 -4.81
C LYS A 17 -8.27 -6.45 -5.60
N GLY A 18 -9.40 -6.02 -5.04
CA GLY A 18 -10.28 -5.04 -5.68
C GLY A 18 -9.57 -3.72 -5.98
N ALA A 19 -8.81 -3.20 -5.00
CA ALA A 19 -8.03 -1.97 -5.17
C ALA A 19 -6.93 -2.16 -6.24
N ALA A 20 -6.16 -3.24 -6.15
CA ALA A 20 -5.10 -3.55 -7.11
C ALA A 20 -5.63 -3.72 -8.55
N ASN A 21 -6.79 -4.35 -8.72
CA ASN A 21 -7.41 -4.54 -10.03
C ASN A 21 -7.90 -3.21 -10.61
N CYS A 22 -8.58 -2.40 -9.81
CA CYS A 22 -9.02 -1.07 -10.21
C CYS A 22 -7.84 -0.21 -10.69
N LEU A 23 -6.75 -0.11 -9.91
CA LEU A 23 -5.56 0.64 -10.31
C LEU A 23 -4.96 0.12 -11.61
N ARG A 24 -4.93 -1.21 -11.80
CA ARG A 24 -4.44 -1.83 -13.05
C ARG A 24 -5.31 -1.51 -14.26
N GLU A 25 -6.63 -1.54 -14.11
CA GLU A 25 -7.59 -1.20 -15.18
C GLU A 25 -7.43 0.25 -15.65
N PHE A 26 -7.11 1.16 -14.73
CA PHE A 26 -6.84 2.57 -15.04
C PHE A 26 -5.37 2.86 -15.44
N GLY A 27 -4.51 1.85 -15.48
CA GLY A 27 -3.08 2.02 -15.83
C GLY A 27 -2.29 2.84 -14.79
N ILE A 28 -2.73 2.84 -13.53
CA ILE A 28 -2.08 3.54 -12.44
C ILE A 28 -0.98 2.64 -11.84
N GLU A 29 0.22 3.18 -11.69
CA GLU A 29 1.33 2.48 -11.05
C GLU A 29 1.09 2.38 -9.54
N PHE A 30 1.31 1.18 -8.97
CA PHE A 30 1.17 0.98 -7.54
C PHE A 30 2.11 -0.07 -6.95
N GLU A 31 2.37 0.06 -5.65
CA GLU A 31 3.01 -0.98 -4.82
C GLU A 31 2.10 -1.41 -3.67
N ALA A 32 2.24 -2.65 -3.20
CA ALA A 32 1.41 -3.23 -2.14
C ALA A 32 2.27 -3.79 -1.00
N HIS A 33 1.88 -3.48 0.24
CA HIS A 33 2.64 -3.81 1.44
C HIS A 33 1.78 -4.48 2.51
N VAL A 34 2.33 -5.53 3.14
CA VAL A 34 1.76 -6.14 4.35
C VAL A 34 2.42 -5.53 5.58
N LEU A 35 1.81 -4.51 6.18
CA LEU A 35 2.35 -3.75 7.30
C LEU A 35 1.32 -3.67 8.43
N SER A 36 1.64 -4.33 9.54
CA SER A 36 0.78 -4.34 10.71
C SER A 36 1.17 -3.21 11.65
N ALA A 37 0.27 -2.23 11.83
CA ALA A 37 0.45 -1.13 12.77
C ALA A 37 0.65 -1.60 14.23
N HIS A 38 0.12 -2.76 14.59
CA HIS A 38 0.17 -3.28 15.96
C HIS A 38 1.39 -4.19 16.22
N ARG A 39 1.87 -4.92 15.20
CA ARG A 39 2.94 -5.91 15.37
C ARG A 39 4.33 -5.34 15.09
N VAL A 40 4.44 -4.50 14.06
CA VAL A 40 5.72 -3.95 13.58
C VAL A 40 5.49 -2.48 13.16
N PRO A 41 5.10 -1.59 14.10
CA PRO A 41 4.78 -0.19 13.81
C PRO A 41 5.95 0.58 13.16
N GLU A 42 7.19 0.25 13.51
CA GLU A 42 8.41 0.88 13.00
C GLU A 42 8.54 0.71 11.49
N LYS A 43 8.22 -0.47 10.97
CA LYS A 43 8.28 -0.75 9.52
C LYS A 43 7.19 0.00 8.76
N LEU A 44 6.03 0.18 9.37
CA LEU A 44 4.96 1.01 8.81
C LEU A 44 5.43 2.47 8.69
N VAL A 45 6.00 3.03 9.76
CA VAL A 45 6.52 4.41 9.76
C VAL A 45 7.65 4.59 8.74
N GLU A 46 8.59 3.65 8.67
CA GLU A 46 9.67 3.68 7.67
C GLU A 46 9.12 3.69 6.24
N THR A 47 8.15 2.82 5.96
CA THR A 47 7.54 2.73 4.63
C THR A 47 6.80 4.02 4.28
N ILE A 48 6.02 4.60 5.20
CA ILE A 48 5.30 5.85 4.97
C ILE A 48 6.26 7.01 4.66
N LYS A 49 7.37 7.13 5.41
CA LYS A 49 8.40 8.14 5.14
C LYS A 49 9.02 7.99 3.75
N ARG A 50 9.28 6.74 3.34
CA ARG A 50 9.78 6.46 1.99
C ARG A 50 8.76 6.86 0.93
N LEU A 51 7.49 6.49 1.11
CA LEU A 51 6.40 6.83 0.18
C LEU A 51 6.23 8.33 -0.01
N GLU A 52 6.39 9.11 1.07
CA GLU A 52 6.36 10.57 1.05
C GLU A 52 7.52 11.16 0.22
N ILE A 53 8.75 10.65 0.41
CA ILE A 53 9.93 11.05 -0.39
C ILE A 53 9.76 10.70 -1.87
N GLU A 54 9.10 9.56 -2.16
CA GLU A 54 8.84 9.08 -3.52
C GLU A 54 7.63 9.76 -4.19
N ASP A 55 7.08 10.83 -3.60
CA ASP A 55 5.93 11.59 -4.11
C ASP A 55 4.71 10.69 -4.42
N THR A 56 4.46 9.71 -3.53
CA THR A 56 3.28 8.85 -3.64
C THR A 56 2.01 9.68 -3.42
N GLN A 57 1.12 9.67 -4.40
CA GLN A 57 -0.01 10.60 -4.45
C GLN A 57 -1.23 10.14 -3.66
N ALA A 58 -1.34 8.83 -3.36
CA ALA A 58 -2.38 8.28 -2.50
C ALA A 58 -1.93 6.98 -1.83
N ILE A 59 -2.46 6.71 -0.63
CA ILE A 59 -2.30 5.45 0.09
C ILE A 59 -3.71 4.89 0.35
N ILE A 60 -3.91 3.62 -0.02
CA ILE A 60 -5.13 2.82 0.19
C ILE A 60 -4.89 1.86 1.34
#